data_AF-A0A094ERA7-F1
#
_entry.id   AF-A0A094ERA7-F1
#
_cell.length_a   1.000
_cell.length_b   1.000
_cell.length_c   1.000
_cell.angle_alpha   90.00
_cell.angle_beta   90.00
_cell.angle_gamma   90.00
#
_symmetry.space_group_name_H-M   'P 1'
#
loop_
_entity.id
_entity.type
_entity.pdbx_description
1 polymer ?
#
loop_
_entity_poly.entity_id
_entity_poly.type
_entity_poly.pdbx_seq_one_letter_code
_entity_poly.pdbx_strand_id
1 'polypeptide(L)'
;MFNNYHLNITSYGNYARGHTQLLVENSYYENVNDPVVAGPNATIKSNWLKFKDCTGERHLDVNSKKVFNARKFYEYALKDPYDLPTTIPPFVGPVLDIGI
;
A
#
# COMPACT_ATOMS: atom_id res chain seq x y z
N MET A 1 0.36 5.69 1.43
CA MET A 1 -0.81 4.96 0.90
C MET A 1 -1.36 4.07 2.00
N PHE A 2 -2.68 3.98 2.13
CA PHE A 2 -3.30 3.12 3.15
C PHE A 2 -4.65 2.54 2.69
N ASN A 3 -5.07 1.39 3.24
CA ASN A 3 -6.34 0.71 2.93
C ASN A 3 -6.57 0.36 1.45
N ASN A 4 -5.52 -0.03 0.72
CA ASN A 4 -5.64 -0.41 -0.70
C ASN A 4 -5.71 -1.93 -0.86
N TYR A 5 -6.47 -2.39 -1.87
CA TYR A 5 -6.46 -3.78 -2.34
C TYR A 5 -5.83 -3.84 -3.73
N HIS A 6 -4.62 -4.40 -3.82
CA HIS A 6 -3.87 -4.60 -5.05
C HIS A 6 -4.08 -6.03 -5.54
N LEU A 7 -4.61 -6.20 -6.75
CA LEU A 7 -5.03 -7.51 -7.27
C LEU A 7 -4.47 -7.74 -8.68
N ASN A 8 -3.90 -8.93 -8.92
CA ASN A 8 -3.48 -9.42 -10.24
C ASN A 8 -2.47 -8.52 -10.97
N ILE A 9 -1.47 -8.01 -10.25
CA ILE A 9 -0.43 -7.14 -10.82
C ILE A 9 0.79 -7.99 -11.21
N THR A 10 1.08 -8.07 -12.51
CA THR A 10 2.06 -9.03 -13.06
C THR A 10 3.51 -8.58 -13.02
N SER A 11 3.78 -7.29 -12.84
CA SER A 11 5.15 -6.74 -12.84
C SER A 11 5.60 -6.31 -11.45
N TYR A 12 5.13 -5.16 -10.96
CA TYR A 12 5.41 -4.66 -9.61
C TYR A 12 4.20 -3.91 -9.08
N GLY A 13 3.96 -4.01 -7.78
CA GLY A 13 2.92 -3.23 -7.09
C GLY A 13 3.36 -1.78 -6.90
N ASN A 14 4.00 -1.49 -5.77
CA ASN A 14 4.49 -0.15 -5.45
C ASN A 14 6.00 -0.11 -5.57
N TYR A 15 6.52 0.77 -6.43
CA TYR A 15 7.96 0.95 -6.61
C TYR A 15 8.41 2.34 -6.14
N ALA A 16 8.99 2.42 -4.94
CA ALA A 16 9.59 3.65 -4.44
C ALA A 16 10.93 3.91 -5.16
N ARG A 17 11.07 5.05 -5.86
CA ARG A 17 12.27 5.39 -6.64
C ARG A 17 12.84 6.76 -6.28
N GLY A 18 14.11 6.97 -6.61
CA GLY A 18 14.82 8.20 -6.28
C GLY A 18 14.84 8.41 -4.77
N HIS A 19 14.66 9.66 -4.32
CA HIS A 19 14.67 10.00 -2.89
C HIS A 19 13.28 9.90 -2.23
N THR A 20 12.42 9.02 -2.73
CA THR A 20 11.06 8.86 -2.21
C THR A 20 11.06 8.34 -0.78
N GLN A 21 10.16 8.91 0.04
CA GLN A 21 9.78 8.38 1.35
C GLN A 21 8.40 7.73 1.24
N LEU A 22 8.35 6.42 1.04
CA LEU A 22 7.09 5.70 0.86
C LEU A 22 6.60 5.14 2.21
N LEU A 23 5.44 5.61 2.65
CA LEU A 23 4.67 4.99 3.72
C LEU A 23 3.54 4.15 3.09
N VAL A 24 3.50 2.85 3.38
CA VAL A 24 2.38 1.97 2.98
C VAL A 24 1.81 1.30 4.24
N GLU A 25 0.51 1.44 4.46
CA GLU A 25 -0.13 0.95 5.67
C GLU A 25 -1.40 0.15 5.36
N ASN A 26 -1.69 -0.87 6.17
CA ASN A 26 -2.95 -1.62 6.17
C ASN A 26 -3.50 -1.88 4.77
N SER A 27 -2.70 -2.48 3.90
CA SER A 27 -3.10 -2.73 2.51
C SER A 27 -2.89 -4.21 2.17
N TYR A 28 -3.71 -4.71 1.26
CA TYR A 28 -3.76 -6.12 0.87
C TYR A 28 -3.27 -6.27 -0.57
N TYR A 29 -2.38 -7.23 -0.78
CA TYR A 29 -1.83 -7.60 -2.08
C TYR A 29 -2.21 -9.05 -2.37
N GLU A 30 -2.84 -9.29 -3.51
CA GLU A 30 -3.27 -10.62 -3.96
C GLU A 30 -2.80 -10.88 -5.39
N ASN A 31 -2.07 -11.97 -5.60
CA ASN A 31 -1.53 -12.34 -6.91
C ASN A 31 -0.74 -11.18 -7.54
N VAL A 32 0.18 -10.60 -6.76
CA VAL A 32 1.04 -9.48 -7.17
C VAL A 32 2.49 -9.92 -7.20
N ASN A 33 3.18 -9.71 -8.33
CA ASN A 33 4.63 -9.77 -8.38
C ASN A 33 5.24 -8.47 -7.84
N ASP A 34 6.35 -8.57 -7.10
CA ASP A 34 7.08 -7.43 -6.53
C ASP A 34 6.16 -6.38 -5.86
N PRO A 35 5.35 -6.77 -4.86
CA PRO A 35 4.24 -5.95 -4.38
C PRO A 35 4.66 -4.61 -3.78
N VAL A 36 5.82 -4.56 -3.13
CA VAL A 36 6.43 -3.33 -2.62
C VAL A 36 7.93 -3.44 -2.78
N VAL A 37 8.53 -2.60 -3.63
CA VAL A 37 9.96 -2.60 -3.93
C VAL A 37 10.55 -1.20 -3.84
N ALA A 38 11.85 -1.14 -3.53
CA ALA A 38 12.60 0.08 -3.31
C ALA A 38 13.77 0.15 -4.29
N GLY A 39 13.94 1.31 -4.93
CA GLY A 39 15.06 1.60 -5.80
C GLY A 39 16.23 2.22 -5.02
N PRO A 40 17.35 2.52 -5.70
CA PRO A 40 18.48 3.18 -5.06
C PRO A 40 18.06 4.47 -4.36
N ASN A 41 18.51 4.64 -3.12
CA ASN A 41 18.26 5.80 -2.24
C ASN A 41 16.80 6.01 -1.78
N ALA A 42 15.86 5.17 -2.21
CA ALA A 42 14.48 5.25 -1.75
C ALA A 42 14.35 4.70 -0.33
N THR A 43 13.30 5.13 0.37
CA THR A 43 13.00 4.65 1.73
C THR A 43 11.55 4.18 1.80
N ILE A 44 11.33 3.10 2.53
CA ILE A 44 10.02 2.47 2.71
C ILE A 44 9.80 2.22 4.19
N LYS A 45 8.59 2.54 4.65
CA LYS A 45 8.05 2.10 5.93
C LYS A 45 6.72 1.44 5.66
N SER A 46 6.59 0.18 6.06
CA SER A 46 5.36 -0.59 5.96
C SER A 46 4.70 -0.73 7.33
N ASN A 47 3.38 -0.70 7.37
CA ASN A 47 2.61 -1.02 8.56
C ASN A 47 1.49 -2.00 8.19
N TRP A 48 1.53 -3.21 8.74
CA TRP A 48 0.48 -4.22 8.61
C TRP A 48 -0.02 -4.48 7.17
N LEU A 49 0.89 -4.81 6.26
CA LEU A 49 0.56 -5.25 4.90
C LEU A 49 0.23 -6.75 4.86
N LYS A 50 -0.65 -7.14 3.93
CA LYS A 50 -1.02 -8.55 3.70
C LYS A 50 -0.69 -8.96 2.28
N PHE A 51 -0.17 -10.18 2.14
CA PHE A 51 0.27 -10.73 0.88
C PHE A 51 -0.34 -12.12 0.73
N LYS A 52 -1.17 -12.32 -0.28
CA LYS A 52 -1.73 -13.60 -0.69
C LYS A 52 -1.23 -13.90 -2.10
N ASP A 53 -0.65 -15.08 -2.29
CA ASP A 53 -0.18 -15.55 -3.60
C ASP A 53 0.74 -14.55 -4.35
N CYS A 54 1.48 -13.72 -3.62
CA CYS A 54 2.40 -12.73 -4.20
C CYS A 54 3.78 -13.35 -4.46
N THR A 55 4.41 -12.99 -5.57
CA THR A 55 5.75 -13.47 -5.97
C THR A 55 6.79 -12.34 -5.92
N GLY A 56 8.07 -12.68 -6.13
CA GLY A 56 9.14 -11.70 -6.23
C GLY A 56 9.59 -11.08 -4.90
N GLU A 57 10.14 -9.87 -4.97
CA GLU A 57 10.74 -9.14 -3.86
C GLU A 57 9.73 -8.37 -3.00
N ARG A 58 10.04 -8.21 -1.72
CA ARG A 58 9.22 -7.46 -0.75
C ARG A 58 10.08 -6.62 0.18
N HIS A 59 10.11 -5.32 -0.04
CA HIS A 59 10.92 -4.37 0.71
C HIS A 59 10.06 -3.63 1.73
N LEU A 60 9.87 -4.21 2.92
CA LEU A 60 8.93 -3.69 3.92
C LEU A 60 9.50 -2.54 4.76
N ASP A 61 10.80 -2.55 5.03
CA ASP A 61 11.48 -1.56 5.88
C ASP A 61 12.84 -1.18 5.28
N VAL A 62 12.84 -0.19 4.39
CA VAL A 62 14.06 0.35 3.78
C VAL A 62 14.32 1.71 4.38
N ASN A 63 15.25 1.79 5.34
CA ASN A 63 15.58 3.05 6.04
C ASN A 63 14.32 3.77 6.61
N SER A 64 13.40 2.98 7.19
CA SER A 64 12.04 3.39 7.54
C SER A 64 11.97 4.57 8.54
N LYS A 65 13.03 4.80 9.31
CA LYS A 65 13.15 5.96 10.22
C LYS A 65 13.16 7.32 9.49
N LYS A 66 13.52 7.34 8.21
CA LYS A 66 13.51 8.55 7.38
C LYS A 66 12.14 8.86 6.78
N VAL A 67 11.21 7.90 6.81
CA VAL A 67 9.88 8.08 6.23
C VAL A 67 9.05 9.00 7.14
N PHE A 68 8.41 9.99 6.54
CA PHE A 68 7.55 10.94 7.24
C PHE A 68 6.40 10.27 8.02
N ASN A 69 5.92 10.97 9.06
CA ASN A 69 4.71 10.56 9.78
C ASN A 69 3.50 11.28 9.17
N ALA A 70 2.67 10.55 8.43
CA ALA A 70 1.48 11.09 7.76
C ALA A 70 0.47 11.73 8.73
N ARG A 71 0.32 11.20 9.95
CA ARG A 71 -0.62 11.72 10.97
C ARG A 71 -0.29 13.12 11.46
N LYS A 72 0.92 13.62 11.19
CA LYS A 72 1.28 15.01 11.47
C LYS A 72 0.66 16.00 10.48
N PHE A 73 0.16 15.53 9.34
CA PHE A 73 -0.35 16.37 8.27
C PHE A 73 -1.87 16.25 8.09
N TYR A 74 -2.46 15.09 8.39
CA TYR A 74 -3.89 14.85 8.28
C TYR A 74 -4.33 13.66 9.15
N GLU A 75 -5.61 13.66 9.53
CA GLU A 75 -6.23 12.52 10.20
C GLU A 75 -6.72 11.48 9.19
N TYR A 76 -6.60 10.20 9.54
CA TYR A 76 -7.10 9.09 8.74
C TYR A 76 -7.31 7.84 9.60
N ALA A 77 -8.22 6.97 9.18
CA ALA A 77 -8.50 5.70 9.83
C ALA A 77 -7.90 4.54 9.04
N LEU A 78 -7.22 3.64 9.77
CA LEU A 78 -6.70 2.40 9.23
C LEU A 78 -7.76 1.30 9.39
N LYS A 79 -7.98 0.49 8.35
CA LYS A 79 -8.90 -0.66 8.37
C LYS A 79 -8.12 -1.95 8.55
N ASP A 80 -8.78 -3.03 8.97
CA ASP A 80 -8.11 -4.33 8.97
C ASP A 80 -7.82 -4.72 7.50
N PRO A 81 -6.56 -4.97 7.14
CA PRO A 81 -6.23 -5.34 5.77
C PRO A 81 -6.92 -6.63 5.31
N TYR A 82 -7.28 -7.57 6.19
CA TYR A 82 -7.99 -8.79 5.82
C TYR A 82 -9.43 -8.56 5.37
N ASP A 83 -10.06 -7.46 5.77
CA ASP A 83 -11.41 -7.10 5.34
C ASP A 83 -11.42 -6.46 3.95
N LEU A 84 -10.28 -5.89 3.51
CA LEU A 84 -10.22 -5.10 2.27
C LEU A 84 -10.68 -5.84 1.00
N PRO A 85 -10.37 -7.14 0.79
CA PRO A 85 -10.86 -7.85 -0.39
C PRO A 85 -12.38 -7.89 -0.53
N THR A 86 -13.14 -7.77 0.58
CA THR A 86 -14.60 -7.75 0.57
C THR A 86 -15.17 -6.35 0.76
N THR A 87 -14.47 -5.46 1.47
CA THR A 87 -14.98 -4.11 1.79
C THR A 87 -14.55 -3.02 0.82
N ILE A 88 -13.56 -3.25 -0.05
CA ILE A 88 -13.12 -2.23 -1.03
C ILE A 88 -13.92 -2.33 -2.34
N PRO A 89 -14.06 -3.50 -3.00
CA PRO A 89 -14.70 -3.57 -4.31
C PRO A 89 -16.09 -2.91 -4.44
N PRO A 90 -17.01 -3.01 -3.45
CA PRO A 90 -18.31 -2.37 -3.58
C PRO A 90 -18.31 -0.85 -3.33
N PHE A 91 -17.21 -0.27 -2.84
CA PHE A 91 -17.13 1.15 -2.44
C PHE A 91 -16.07 1.95 -3.23
N VAL A 92 -15.57 1.41 -4.35
CA VAL A 92 -14.62 2.10 -5.23
C VAL A 92 -15.24 2.42 -6.59
N GLY A 93 -14.72 3.46 -7.24
CA GLY A 93 -15.23 3.93 -8.52
C GLY A 93 -16.44 4.86 -8.38
N PRO A 94 -17.17 5.12 -9.48
CA PRO A 94 -18.35 5.97 -9.45
C PRO A 94 -19.44 5.38 -8.56
N VAL A 95 -19.95 6.19 -7.63
CA VAL A 95 -21.07 5.83 -6.76
C VAL A 95 -22.06 7.00 -6.75
N LEU A 96 -23.36 6.68 -6.70
CA LEU A 96 -24.42 7.67 -6.88
C LEU A 96 -24.43 8.73 -5.78
N ASP A 97 -24.07 8.35 -4.55
CA ASP A 97 -24.27 9.19 -3.37
C ASP A 97 -23.06 10.06 -2.98
N ILE A 98 -21.94 9.99 -3.71
CA ILE A 98 -20.76 10.82 -3.44
C ILE A 98 -20.83 12.11 -4.25
N GLY A 99 -20.79 13.25 -3.56
CA GLY A 99 -20.71 14.58 -4.17
C GLY A 99 -22.07 15.21 -4.50
N ILE A 100 -23.16 14.61 -4.02
CA ILE A 100 -24.49 15.23 -3.92
C ILE A 100 -24.56 16.03 -2.62
#